data_AF-A0A560BQ64-F1
#
_entry.id   AF-A0A560BQ64-F1
#
_cell.length_a   1.000
_cell.length_b   1.000
_cell.length_c   1.000
_cell.angle_alpha   90.00
_cell.angle_beta   90.00
_cell.angle_gamma   90.00
#
_symmetry.space_group_name_H-M   'P 1'
#
loop_
_entity.id
_entity.type
_entity.pdbx_description
1 polymer ?
#
loop_
_entity_poly.entity_id
_entity_poly.type
_entity_poly.pdbx_seq_one_letter_code
_entity_poly.pdbx_strand_id
1 'polypeptide(L)' 'MLRLGTRVRFAGQEALVVARTLAGEPTYDIRLADGRLIKYAAESDLEPIEEDGSDSPPAAARPSGSGGPTTGGMQ' A
#
# COMPACT_ATOMS: atom_id res chain seq x y z
N MET A 1 -12.07 -4.17 0.50
CA MET A 1 -11.11 -5.14 1.04
C MET A 1 -9.75 -4.50 1.31
N LEU A 2 -9.41 -4.37 2.60
CA LEU A 2 -8.18 -3.74 3.06
C LEU A 2 -7.00 -4.72 3.10
N ARG A 3 -5.77 -4.19 2.95
CA ARG A 3 -4.54 -5.00 3.03
C ARG A 3 -4.01 -4.99 4.46
N LEU A 4 -3.19 -5.99 4.79
CA LEU A 4 -2.40 -5.93 6.02
C LEU A 4 -1.46 -4.73 5.94
N GLY A 5 -1.28 -4.03 7.06
CA GLY A 5 -0.51 -2.80 7.11
C GLY A 5 -1.24 -1.56 6.57
N THR A 6 -2.45 -1.69 6.04
CA THR A 6 -3.24 -0.51 5.66
C THR A 6 -3.56 0.32 6.90
N ARG A 7 -3.26 1.62 6.84
CA ARG A 7 -3.67 2.60 7.86
C ARG A 7 -5.14 2.97 7.67
N VAL A 8 -5.86 3.01 8.78
CA VAL A 8 -7.30 3.30 8.82
C VAL A 8 -7.63 4.20 10.00
N ARG A 9 -8.79 4.84 9.98
CA ARG A 9 -9.43 5.38 11.19
C ARG A 9 -10.53 4.43 11.67
N PHE A 10 -10.57 4.22 12.98
CA PHE A 10 -11.64 3.52 13.68
C PHE A 10 -12.15 4.42 14.81
N ALA A 11 -13.43 4.77 14.77
CA ALA A 11 -14.03 5.70 15.74
C ALA A 11 -13.22 7.01 15.92
N GLY A 12 -12.66 7.54 14.83
CA GLY A 12 -11.85 8.76 14.83
C GLY A 12 -10.39 8.58 15.28
N GLN A 13 -9.95 7.37 15.62
CA GLN A 13 -8.57 7.07 16.02
C GLN A 13 -7.82 6.34 14.92
N GLU A 14 -6.55 6.69 14.71
CA GLU A 14 -5.69 5.97 13.76
C GLU A 14 -5.38 4.54 14.24
N ALA A 15 -5.44 3.62 13.30
CA ALA A 15 -5.17 2.22 13.50
C ALA A 15 -4.46 1.60 12.29
N LEU A 16 -3.89 0.42 12.50
CA LEU A 16 -3.26 -0.39 11.47
C LEU A 16 -3.98 -1.74 11.35
N VAL A 17 -4.29 -2.18 10.13
CA VAL A 17 -4.82 -3.52 9.89
C VAL A 17 -3.72 -4.57 10.13
N VAL A 18 -3.94 -5.48 11.08
CA VAL A 18 -2.95 -6.50 11.48
C VAL A 18 -3.38 -7.95 11.22
N ALA A 19 -4.68 -8.21 11.07
CA ALA A 19 -5.19 -9.50 10.60
C ALA A 19 -6.45 -9.32 9.75
N ARG A 20 -6.79 -10.35 8.96
CA ARG A 20 -7.98 -10.38 8.08
C ARG A 20 -8.66 -11.73 8.19
N THR A 21 -9.96 -11.73 8.45
CA THR A 21 -10.79 -12.93 8.44
C THR A 21 -11.70 -12.88 7.21
N LEU A 22 -11.60 -13.89 6.34
CA LEU A 22 -12.24 -13.92 5.02
C LEU A 22 -13.38 -14.94 4.91
N ALA A 23 -13.79 -15.53 6.03
CA ALA A 23 -14.91 -16.46 6.07
C ALA A 23 -16.22 -15.67 6.12
N GLY A 24 -16.91 -15.53 4.99
CA GLY A 24 -18.15 -14.77 4.88
C GLY A 24 -17.89 -13.27 4.71
N GLU A 25 -18.48 -12.44 5.57
CA GLU A 25 -18.25 -10.99 5.53
C GLU A 25 -16.82 -10.66 6.02
N PRO A 26 -16.05 -9.84 5.28
CA PRO A 26 -14.70 -9.48 5.69
C PRO A 26 -14.67 -8.75 7.02
N THR A 27 -13.88 -9.24 7.96
CA THR A 27 -13.60 -8.58 9.23
C THR A 27 -12.10 -8.47 9.48
N TYR A 28 -11.72 -7.47 10.27
CA TYR A 28 -10.32 -7.07 10.45
C TYR A 28 -9.96 -7.00 11.93
N ASP A 29 -8.75 -7.43 12.26
CA ASP A 29 -8.14 -7.04 13.53
C ASP A 29 -7.28 -5.81 13.26
N ILE A 30 -7.48 -4.77 14.07
CA ILE A 30 -6.75 -3.51 13.96
C ILE A 30 -6.01 -3.22 15.26
N ARG A 31 -4.82 -2.63 15.15
CA ARG A 31 -4.06 -2.11 16.29
C ARG A 31 -4.14 -0.60 16.31
N LEU A 32 -4.67 -0.06 17.39
CA LEU A 32 -4.71 1.39 17.65
C LEU A 32 -3.32 1.91 18.01
N ALA A 33 -3.11 3.22 17.88
CA ALA A 33 -1.85 3.88 18.22
C ALA A 33 -1.43 3.71 19.70
N ASP A 34 -2.40 3.50 20.60
CA ASP A 34 -2.16 3.20 22.02
C ASP A 34 -1.76 1.74 22.29
N GLY A 35 -1.67 0.91 21.23
CA GLY A 35 -1.31 -0.50 21.28
C GLY A 35 -2.47 -1.46 21.52
N ARG A 36 -3.69 -0.96 21.75
CA ARG A 36 -4.88 -1.81 21.91
C ARG A 36 -5.23 -2.53 20.61
N LEU A 37 -5.67 -3.77 20.75
CA LEU A 37 -6.14 -4.59 19.63
C LEU A 37 -7.67 -4.62 19.64
N ILE A 38 -8.28 -4.20 18.53
CA ILE A 38 -9.71 -4.40 18.26
C ILE A 38 -9.82 -5.56 17.28
N LYS A 39 -10.72 -6.50 17.58
CA LYS A 39 -10.92 -7.70 16.77
C LYS A 39 -12.23 -7.66 16.04
N TYR A 40 -12.26 -8.30 14.88
CA TYR A 40 -13.47 -8.48 14.07
C TYR A 40 -14.19 -7.17 13.69
N ALA A 41 -13.45 -6.08 13.50
CA ALA A 41 -14.02 -4.82 12.99
C ALA A 41 -14.56 -5.04 11.57
N ALA A 42 -15.77 -4.56 11.30
CA ALA A 42 -16.34 -4.65 9.96
C ALA A 42 -15.63 -3.66 9.03
N GLU A 43 -15.61 -3.96 7.72
CA GLU A 43 -15.03 -3.02 6.74
C GLU A 43 -15.70 -1.64 6.79
N SER A 44 -17.00 -1.59 7.09
CA SER A 44 -17.79 -0.35 7.20
C SER A 44 -17.42 0.53 8.38
N ASP A 45 -16.75 -0.02 9.40
CA ASP A 45 -16.31 0.73 10.58
C ASP A 45 -14.93 1.38 10.37
N LEU A 46 -14.29 1.08 9.24
CA LEU A 46 -12.91 1.45 8.94
C LEU A 46 -12.88 2.46 7.79
N GLU A 47 -12.32 3.62 8.06
CA GLU A 47 -12.07 4.63 7.05
C GLU A 47 -10.62 4.53 6.58
N PRO A 48 -10.31 4.13 5.33
CA PRO A 48 -8.95 4.08 4.84
C PRO A 48 -8.32 5.46 4.85
N ILE A 49 -7.11 5.57 5.41
CA ILE A 49 -6.31 6.78 5.30
C ILE A 49 -5.49 6.62 4.03
N GLU A 50 -5.69 7.47 3.04
CA GLU A 50 -4.85 7.48 1.85
C GLU A 50 -3.41 7.77 2.28
N GLU A 51 -2.53 6.77 2.21
CA GLU A 51 -1.10 7.04 2.13
C GLU A 51 -0.85 7.52 0.70
N ASP A 52 -0.63 8.83 0.56
CA ASP A 52 -0.12 9.46 -0.65
C ASP A 52 0.99 8.57 -1.22
N GLY A 53 0.74 8.04 -2.41
CA GLY A 53 1.28 6.75 -2.83
C GLY A 53 2.80 6.66 -2.88
N SER A 54 3.35 5.47 -2.56
CA SER A 54 4.65 5.01 -3.04
C SER A 54 4.84 3.52 -2.72
N ASP A 55 4.11 2.64 -3.41
CA ASP A 55 4.64 1.30 -3.71
C ASP A 55 4.08 0.82 -5.06
N SER A 56 4.42 1.56 -6.11
CA SER A 56 4.73 0.90 -7.38
C SER A 56 6.25 0.79 -7.40
N PRO A 57 6.83 -0.42 -7.42
CA PRO A 57 8.27 -0.52 -7.67
C PRO A 57 8.56 0.15 -9.03
N PRO A 58 9.63 0.94 -9.16
CA PRO A 58 10.01 1.45 -10.47
C PRO A 58 10.26 0.24 -11.36
N ALA A 59 9.40 0.05 -12.35
CA ALA A 59 9.60 -0.95 -13.38
C ALA A 59 10.98 -0.67 -14.01
N ALA A 60 11.92 -1.55 -13.70
CA ALA A 60 13.27 -1.67 -14.23
C ALA A 60 13.64 -0.60 -15.27
N ALA A 61 14.28 0.49 -14.82
CA ALA A 61 15.08 1.32 -15.69
C ALA A 61 16.17 0.43 -16.29
N ARG A 62 15.91 -0.09 -17.50
CA ARG A 62 16.88 -0.83 -18.30
C ARG A 62 18.13 0.06 -18.44
N PRO A 63 19.33 -0.38 -18.04
CA PRO A 63 20.54 0.28 -18.47
C PRO A 63 20.88 -0.27 -19.86
N SER A 64 20.99 0.58 -20.88
CA SER A 64 22.08 0.46 -21.87
C SER A 64 21.89 1.40 -23.06
N GLY A 65 22.90 2.23 -23.26
CA GLY A 65 23.45 2.42 -24.59
C GLY A 65 22.94 3.64 -25.34
N SER A 66 23.63 4.77 -25.14
CA SER A 66 23.66 5.87 -26.09
C SER A 66 24.16 5.39 -27.46
N GLY A 67 23.24 5.11 -28.39
CA GLY A 67 23.56 5.04 -29.81
C GLY A 67 23.63 6.46 -30.37
N GLY A 68 24.77 7.12 -30.22
CA GLY A 68 25.03 8.41 -30.86
C GLY A 68 25.07 8.30 -32.39
N PRO A 69 24.67 9.34 -33.15
CA PRO A 69 24.68 9.30 -34.60
C PRO A 69 26.10 9.53 -35.11
N THR A 70 26.68 8.56 -35.82
CA THR A 70 27.88 8.80 -36.63
C THR A 70 27.46 9.28 -38.01
N THR A 71 27.43 10.60 -38.16
CA THR A 71 27.42 11.35 -39.42
C THR A 71 28.76 11.13 -40.15
N GLY A 72 28.73 11.08 -41.49
CA GLY A 72 29.79 10.52 -42.34
C GLY A 72 31.11 11.27 -42.48
N GLY A 73 32.01 10.72 -43.34
CA GLY A 73 33.19 11.43 -43.85
C GLY A 73 34.40 10.56 -44.22
N MET A 74 34.57 10.31 -45.53
CA MET A 74 35.82 10.47 -46.31
C MET A 74 37.16 9.98 -45.70
N GLN A 75 37.71 8.88 -46.22
CA GLN A 75 38.91 8.86 -47.10
C GLN A 75 39.17 7.44 -47.64
#